data_AF-A0A535L1C6-F1
#
_entry.id   AF-A0A535L1C6-F1
#
_cell.length_a   1.000
_cell.length_b   1.000
_cell.length_c   1.000
_cell.angle_alpha   90.00
_cell.angle_beta   90.00
_cell.angle_gamma   90.00
#
_symmetry.space_group_name_H-M   'P 1'
#
loop_
_entity.id
_entity.type
_entity.pdbx_description
1 polymer ?
#
loop_
_entity_poly.entity_id
_entity_poly.type
_entity_poly.pdbx_seq_one_letter_code
_entity_poly.pdbx_strand_id
1 'polypeptide(L)' 'MKIIAAIYNFIVGDMVILIGILLTVTFLALINNVSALAPLKDFSGAFLVLGVLSSLVASLSREAFPFWP' A
#
# COMPACT_ATOMS: atom_id res chain seq x y z
N MET A 1 -16.66 23.57 6.63
CA MET A 1 -15.30 23.51 6.05
C MET A 1 -14.46 22.37 6.64
N LYS A 2 -14.28 22.28 7.98
CA LYS A 2 -13.41 21.26 8.62
C LYS A 2 -13.85 19.79 8.45
N ILE A 3 -15.15 19.51 8.58
CA ILE A 3 -15.70 18.15 8.41
C ILE A 3 -15.49 17.62 6.99
N ILE A 4 -15.70 18.47 5.98
CA ILE A 4 -15.53 18.11 4.56
C ILE A 4 -14.07 17.78 4.26
N ALA A 5 -13.12 18.54 4.81
CA ALA A 5 -11.70 18.26 4.67
C ALA A 5 -11.29 16.94 5.37
N ALA A 6 -11.86 16.63 6.52
CA ALA A 6 -11.62 15.37 7.22
C ALA A 6 -12.14 14.17 6.42
N ILE A 7 -13.34 14.26 5.83
CA ILE A 7 -13.93 13.22 4.98
C ILE A 7 -13.08 13.02 3.71
N TYR A 8 -12.64 14.11 3.07
CA TYR A 8 -11.75 14.02 1.91
C TYR A 8 -10.44 13.32 2.25
N ASN A 9 -9.82 13.69 3.37
CA ASN A 9 -8.61 13.01 3.82
C ASN A 9 -8.89 11.54 4.12
N PHE A 10 -9.99 11.17 4.76
CA PHE A 10 -10.30 9.76 5.00
C PHE A 10 -10.44 8.95 3.69
N ILE A 11 -11.21 9.45 2.71
CA ILE A 11 -11.42 8.78 1.42
C ILE A 11 -10.10 8.63 0.64
N VAL A 12 -9.27 9.67 0.62
CA VAL A 12 -7.97 9.62 -0.06
C VAL A 12 -7.02 8.63 0.63
N GLY A 13 -7.11 8.49 1.95
CA GLY A 13 -6.33 7.49 2.71
C GLY A 13 -6.70 6.08 2.33
N ASP A 14 -8.00 5.79 2.30
CA ASP A 14 -8.53 4.48 1.93
C ASP A 14 -8.11 4.10 0.50
N MET A 15 -8.18 5.05 -0.44
CA MET A 15 -7.71 4.85 -1.82
C MET A 15 -6.21 4.54 -1.91
N VAL A 16 -5.38 5.18 -1.09
CA VAL A 16 -3.93 4.91 -1.04
C VAL A 16 -3.65 3.50 -0.55
N ILE A 17 -4.38 3.04 0.49
CA ILE A 17 -4.26 1.66 0.99
C ILE A 17 -4.65 0.67 -0.10
N LEU A 18 -5.77 0.93 -0.77
CA LEU A 18 -6.30 0.07 -1.84
C LEU A 18 -5.29 -0.07 -2.98
N ILE A 19 -4.68 1.03 -3.42
CA ILE A 19 -3.64 1.04 -4.46
C ILE A 19 -2.39 0.28 -4.00
N GLY A 20 -1.92 0.51 -2.76
CA GLY A 20 -0.77 -0.17 -2.20
C GLY A 20 -0.94 -1.69 -2.13
N ILE A 21 -2.13 -2.15 -1.70
CA ILE A 21 -2.48 -3.57 -1.68
C ILE A 21 -2.57 -4.13 -3.09
N LEU A 22 -3.23 -3.42 -4.02
CA LEU A 22 -3.38 -3.85 -5.41
C LEU A 22 -2.01 -4.06 -6.08
N LEU A 23 -1.07 -3.13 -5.87
CA LEU A 23 0.32 -3.26 -6.33
C LEU A 23 1.00 -4.48 -5.71
N THR A 24 0.89 -4.64 -4.39
CA THR A 24 1.52 -5.76 -3.67
C THR A 24 1.02 -7.11 -4.20
N VAL A 25 -0.29 -7.26 -4.39
CA VAL A 25 -0.91 -8.47 -4.94
C VAL A 25 -0.48 -8.70 -6.40
N THR A 26 -0.39 -7.64 -7.20
CA THR A 26 0.07 -7.73 -8.60
C THR A 26 1.52 -8.20 -8.68
N PHE A 27 2.41 -7.62 -7.85
CA PHE A 27 3.79 -8.07 -7.75
C PHE A 27 3.90 -9.52 -7.30
N LEU A 28 3.09 -9.94 -6.32
CA LEU A 28 3.08 -11.32 -5.86
C LEU A 28 2.60 -12.29 -6.94
N ALA A 29 1.56 -11.90 -7.70
CA ALA A 29 1.06 -12.67 -8.83
C ALA A 29 2.13 -12.81 -9.92
N LEU A 30 2.89 -11.75 -10.21
CA LEU A 30 4.01 -11.80 -11.14
C LEU A 30 5.13 -12.73 -10.64
N ILE A 31 5.52 -12.64 -9.37
CA ILE A 31 6.54 -13.53 -8.77
C ILE A 31 6.12 -15.00 -8.86
N ASN A 32 4.83 -15.29 -8.67
CA ASN A 32 4.34 -16.67 -8.66
C ASN A 32 4.09 -17.24 -10.07
N ASN A 33 3.80 -16.41 -11.07
CA ASN A 33 3.55 -16.84 -12.46
C ASN A 33 4.79 -16.79 -13.35
N VAL A 34 5.80 -15.98 -13.01
CA VAL A 34 7.03 -15.87 -13.80
C VAL A 34 8.07 -16.88 -13.29
N SER A 35 8.32 -17.93 -14.07
CA SER A 35 9.26 -19.01 -13.74
C SER A 35 10.70 -18.52 -13.48
N ALA A 36 11.08 -17.36 -14.03
CA ALA A 36 12.38 -16.72 -13.78
C ALA A 36 12.56 -16.19 -12.34
N LEU A 37 11.47 -16.00 -11.59
CA LEU A 37 11.49 -15.55 -10.19
C LEU A 37 11.28 -16.71 -9.20
N ALA A 38 11.41 -17.96 -9.66
CA ALA A 38 11.30 -19.15 -8.81
C ALA A 38 12.12 -19.09 -7.50
N PRO A 39 13.36 -18.53 -7.45
CA PRO A 39 14.12 -18.40 -6.21
C PRO A 39 13.55 -17.36 -5.22
N LEU A 40 12.76 -16.40 -5.70
CA LEU A 40 12.14 -15.36 -4.85
C LEU A 40 10.77 -15.78 -4.33
N LYS A 41 10.21 -16.90 -4.80
CA LYS A 41 8.91 -17.42 -4.33
C LYS A 41 8.92 -17.74 -2.82
N ASP A 42 10.04 -18.20 -2.30
CA ASP A 42 10.20 -18.51 -0.86
C ASP A 42 10.14 -17.24 0.01
N PHE A 43 10.46 -16.07 -0.56
CA PHE A 43 10.36 -14.76 0.11
C PHE A 43 9.05 -14.02 -0.18
N SER A 44 8.10 -14.64 -0.88
CA SER A 44 6.80 -14.03 -1.20
C SER A 44 6.06 -13.50 0.04
N GLY A 45 6.16 -14.20 1.17
CA GLY A 45 5.61 -13.74 2.45
C GLY A 45 6.22 -12.42 2.94
N ALA A 46 7.54 -12.25 2.81
CA ALA A 46 8.22 -11.00 3.20
C ALA A 46 7.80 -9.83 2.30
N PHE A 47 7.58 -10.08 1.00
CA PHE A 47 7.06 -9.07 0.08
C PHE A 47 5.66 -8.59 0.45
N LEU A 48 4.77 -9.52 0.85
CA LEU A 48 3.43 -9.16 1.36
C LEU A 48 3.54 -8.27 2.61
N VAL A 49 4.37 -8.67 3.57
CA VAL A 49 4.56 -7.91 4.82
C VAL A 49 5.11 -6.51 4.53
N LEU A 50 6.12 -6.39 3.67
CA LEU A 50 6.70 -5.10 3.29
C LEU A 50 5.73 -4.22 2.49
N GLY A 51 4.95 -4.80 1.57
CA GLY A 51 3.93 -4.08 0.81
C GLY A 51 2.81 -3.55 1.71
N VAL A 52 2.34 -4.36 2.67
CA VAL A 52 1.33 -3.93 3.64
C VAL A 52 1.89 -2.88 4.59
N LEU A 53 3.11 -3.06 5.12
CA LEU A 53 3.74 -2.09 6.01
C LEU A 53 3.98 -0.75 5.33
N SER A 54 4.49 -0.76 4.09
CA SER A 54 4.72 0.47 3.34
C SER A 54 3.41 1.19 3.01
N SER A 55 2.35 0.46 2.67
CA SER A 55 1.00 0.99 2.50
C SER A 55 0.45 1.63 3.78
N LEU A 56 0.57 0.95 4.93
CA LEU A 56 0.18 1.51 6.23
C LEU A 56 0.99 2.76 6.58
N VAL A 57 2.31 2.72 6.42
CA VAL A 57 3.18 3.87 6.72
C VAL A 57 2.84 5.05 5.82
N ALA A 58 2.56 4.84 4.52
CA ALA A 58 2.16 5.90 3.61
C ALA A 58 0.84 6.56 4.05
N SER A 59 -0.15 5.75 4.43
CA SER A 59 -1.45 6.25 4.88
C SER A 59 -1.36 6.97 6.23
N LEU A 60 -0.67 6.39 7.21
CA LEU A 60 -0.44 7.01 8.51
C LEU A 60 0.41 8.27 8.41
N SER A 61 1.43 8.30 7.55
CA SER A 61 2.26 9.51 7.35
C SER A 61 1.43 10.66 6.80
N ARG A 62 0.47 10.37 5.91
CA ARG A 62 -0.44 11.39 5.37
C ARG A 62 -1.46 11.88 6.40
N GLU A 63 -1.90 11.01 7.31
CA GLU A 63 -2.81 11.38 8.40
C GLU A 63 -2.11 12.12 9.54
N ALA A 64 -0.89 11.72 9.90
CA ALA A 64 -0.08 12.32 10.97
C ALA A 64 0.62 13.62 10.53
N PHE A 65 1.02 13.69 9.25
CA PHE A 65 1.57 14.87 8.61
C PHE A 65 0.70 15.24 7.40
N PRO A 66 -0.51 15.78 7.62
CA PRO A 66 -1.27 16.36 6.54
C PRO A 66 -0.43 17.52 6.00
N PHE A 67 0.18 17.33 4.83
CA PHE A 67 0.93 18.37 4.15
C PHE A 67 -0.05 19.48 3.79
N TRP A 68 -0.11 20.49 4.64
CA TRP A 68 -1.00 21.65 4.52
C TRP A 68 -0.13 22.91 4.54
N PRO A 69 -0.07 23.70 3.46
CA PRO A 69 0.09 25.14 3.58
C PRO A 69 -1.22 25.82 4.01
#